data_AF-A0A520PRK3-F1
#
_entry.id   AF-A0A520PRK3-F1
#
_cell.length_a   1.000
_cell.length_b   1.000
_cell.length_c   1.000
_cell.angle_alpha   90.00
_cell.angle_beta   90.00
_cell.angle_gamma   90.00
#
_symmetry.space_group_name_H-M   'P 1'
#
loop_
_entity.id
_entity.type
_entity.pdbx_description
1 polymer ?
#
loop_
_entity_poly.entity_id
_entity_poly.type
_entity_poly.pdbx_seq_one_letter_code
_entity_poly.pdbx_strand_id
1 'polypeptide(L)'
;MVARLTSLMLLVGVAGCAVDEVDLEGKRCPCPDGWVCAAGTCARRPAACGSEGRYVIEALEAGWSAEHQLQLTWSVADSSAGEDLAHLAVVIGTDPESVEECGCALAEGGDCAGLRVRVIDEDENPELGNDTRSNQTDGTEPVRETTIAGLMPDTLYRAQLLAFDIAGGVSRSASISPRTSRETAFDAPFFEGVSRTGASAFPSCPMESGESLDFIVQCPPPIGMRGECGGSPDPCNADTWACDDSDARPRLPQCWWTFRWSFDPAEPLPAITEGQFQDAYLEIEVGFAGTSNYGELYLRTEDPATGETLWWGRRGDFAIRGGGAARVYQIPLTALTHEEGRALSADEWRGLAFSELRFGGIFPDRSPVTARAIRFRY
;
A
#
# COMPACT_ATOMS: atom_id res chain seq x y z
N MET A 1 57.37 50.41 -51.53
CA MET A 1 57.97 49.99 -50.24
C MET A 1 56.84 49.81 -49.24
N VAL A 2 56.94 48.71 -48.51
CA VAL A 2 56.02 48.07 -47.56
C VAL A 2 55.28 49.04 -46.61
N ALA A 3 53.97 48.86 -46.44
CA ALA A 3 53.27 49.24 -45.22
C ALA A 3 52.40 48.06 -44.76
N ARG A 4 52.74 47.53 -43.59
CA ARG A 4 52.18 46.32 -42.96
C ARG A 4 50.73 46.56 -42.51
N LEU A 5 49.80 45.71 -42.94
CA LEU A 5 48.52 45.52 -42.27
C LEU A 5 48.79 44.80 -40.94
N THR A 6 48.38 45.41 -39.83
CA THR A 6 48.39 44.79 -38.50
C THR A 6 46.93 44.59 -38.11
N SER A 7 46.47 43.33 -38.06
CA SER A 7 45.14 42.96 -37.59
C SER A 7 44.98 43.31 -36.11
N LEU A 8 44.01 44.17 -35.80
CA LEU A 8 43.57 44.46 -34.44
C LEU A 8 42.40 43.52 -34.11
N MET A 9 42.65 42.50 -33.30
CA MET A 9 41.62 41.63 -32.73
C MET A 9 40.85 42.42 -31.67
N LEU A 10 39.55 42.64 -31.89
CA LEU A 10 38.63 43.21 -30.91
C LEU A 10 38.22 42.10 -29.92
N LEU A 11 38.67 42.19 -28.66
CA LEU A 11 38.06 41.45 -27.54
C LEU A 11 36.81 42.22 -27.08
N VAL A 12 35.63 41.67 -27.35
CA VAL A 12 34.38 42.10 -26.72
C VAL A 12 34.23 41.33 -25.42
N GLY A 13 34.57 41.96 -24.29
CA GLY A 13 34.27 41.43 -22.97
C GLY A 13 32.79 41.63 -22.66
N VAL A 14 32.05 40.53 -22.52
CA VAL A 14 30.69 40.55 -21.97
C VAL A 14 30.83 40.59 -20.45
N ALA A 15 30.73 41.77 -19.85
CA ALA A 15 30.54 41.91 -18.42
C ALA A 15 29.07 41.60 -18.11
N GLY A 16 28.76 40.35 -17.78
CA GLY A 16 27.49 40.00 -17.15
C GLY A 16 27.45 40.60 -15.75
N CYS A 17 26.46 41.44 -15.47
CA CYS A 17 26.15 41.83 -14.10
C CYS A 17 25.59 40.60 -13.38
N ALA A 18 26.42 39.92 -12.60
CA ALA A 18 25.91 39.02 -11.57
C ALA A 18 25.22 39.91 -10.54
N VAL A 19 23.89 39.85 -10.48
CA VAL A 19 23.15 40.38 -9.35
C VAL A 19 23.41 39.41 -8.22
N ASP A 20 24.14 39.84 -7.19
CA ASP A 20 24.33 39.04 -5.98
C ASP A 20 22.96 38.63 -5.44
N GLU A 21 22.78 37.33 -5.23
CA GLU A 21 21.55 36.75 -4.70
C GLU A 21 21.27 37.39 -3.33
N VAL A 22 20.10 38.04 -3.19
CA VAL A 22 19.77 38.77 -1.97
C VAL A 22 19.61 37.78 -0.82
N ASP A 23 20.52 37.82 0.15
CA ASP A 23 20.42 37.06 1.39
C ASP A 23 19.36 37.70 2.30
N LEU A 24 18.28 36.95 2.55
CA LEU A 24 17.16 37.32 3.38
C LEU A 24 17.15 36.58 4.73
N GLU A 25 18.23 35.91 5.09
CA GLU A 25 18.32 35.17 6.34
C GLU A 25 18.12 36.11 7.54
N GLY A 26 17.22 35.74 8.46
CA GLY A 26 16.88 36.53 9.65
C GLY A 26 15.97 37.74 9.42
N LYS A 27 15.46 37.98 8.20
CA LYS A 27 14.51 39.09 7.92
C LYS A 27 13.10 38.75 8.40
N ARG A 28 12.30 39.71 8.86
CA ARG A 28 10.92 39.43 9.32
C ARG A 28 10.01 39.00 8.17
N CYS A 29 9.15 38.03 8.44
CA CYS A 29 8.14 37.55 7.50
C CYS A 29 7.12 38.66 7.13
N PRO A 30 6.47 38.62 5.96
CA PRO A 30 6.43 37.52 4.97
C PRO A 30 7.69 37.40 4.10
N CYS A 31 8.05 36.17 3.73
CA CYS A 31 9.20 35.86 2.90
C CYS A 31 8.81 35.75 1.42
N PRO A 32 9.65 36.20 0.49
CA PRO A 32 9.43 36.00 -0.95
C PRO A 32 9.69 34.54 -1.36
N ASP A 33 9.29 34.20 -2.58
CA ASP A 33 9.46 32.86 -3.16
C ASP A 33 10.92 32.37 -3.05
N GLY A 34 11.10 31.12 -2.61
CA GLY A 34 12.41 30.50 -2.36
C GLY A 34 12.91 30.55 -0.91
N TRP A 35 12.18 31.22 -0.02
CA TRP A 35 12.49 31.35 1.41
C TRP A 35 11.31 30.88 2.28
N VAL A 36 11.59 30.33 3.45
CA VAL A 36 10.56 29.85 4.40
C VAL A 36 10.56 30.72 5.66
N CYS A 37 9.38 30.90 6.28
CA CYS A 37 9.26 31.63 7.53
C CYS A 37 9.51 30.69 8.71
N ALA A 38 10.67 30.80 9.36
CA ALA A 38 11.02 30.04 10.56
C ALA A 38 11.19 31.00 11.75
N ALA A 39 10.48 30.74 12.86
CA ALA A 39 10.51 31.57 14.07
C ALA A 39 10.25 33.08 13.85
N GLY A 40 9.41 33.44 12.88
CA GLY A 40 9.08 34.83 12.54
C GLY A 40 10.12 35.54 11.67
N THR A 41 11.12 34.80 11.19
CA THR A 41 12.15 35.29 10.27
C THR A 41 12.31 34.41 9.03
N CYS A 42 12.82 34.95 7.93
CA CYS A 42 13.09 34.22 6.72
C CYS A 42 14.36 33.39 6.88
N ALA A 43 14.27 32.12 6.54
CA ALA A 43 15.39 31.19 6.40
C ALA A 43 15.45 30.70 4.96
N ARG A 44 16.67 30.47 4.46
CA ARG A 44 16.89 29.88 3.14
C ARG A 44 16.19 28.52 3.15
N ARG A 45 15.38 28.22 2.14
CA ARG A 45 14.95 26.83 1.93
C ARG A 45 16.23 26.00 1.84
N PRO A 46 16.45 24.97 2.69
CA PRO A 46 17.66 24.18 2.58
C PRO A 46 17.74 23.63 1.16
N ALA A 47 18.79 24.00 0.43
CA ALA A 47 19.10 23.42 -0.86
C ALA A 47 19.61 22.00 -0.58
N ALA A 48 18.71 21.02 -0.62
CA ALA A 48 18.93 19.62 -0.22
C ALA A 48 19.38 19.46 1.26
N CYS A 49 18.50 18.92 2.10
CA CYS A 49 18.90 18.38 3.39
C CYS A 49 19.46 16.97 3.16
N GLY A 50 20.64 16.68 3.70
CA GLY A 50 21.32 15.40 3.53
C GLY A 50 22.10 15.24 2.22
N SER A 51 22.72 14.08 2.04
CA SER A 51 23.39 13.69 0.79
C SER A 51 22.41 13.05 -0.19
N GLU A 52 22.54 13.36 -1.49
CA GLU A 52 21.69 12.77 -2.54
C GLU A 52 21.80 11.23 -2.55
N GLY A 53 20.64 10.57 -2.41
CA GLY A 53 20.54 9.12 -2.49
C GLY A 53 20.61 8.59 -3.93
N ARG A 54 21.15 7.37 -4.10
CA ARG A 54 21.24 6.67 -5.40
C ARG A 54 19.92 6.08 -5.87
N TYR A 55 19.08 5.67 -4.93
CA TYR A 55 17.71 5.29 -5.22
C TYR A 55 16.85 6.55 -5.27
N VAL A 56 16.55 7.04 -6.48
CA VAL A 56 15.93 8.36 -6.68
C VAL A 56 14.43 8.22 -6.84
N ILE A 57 13.67 8.80 -5.90
CA ILE A 57 12.21 8.93 -6.02
C ILE A 57 11.90 10.13 -6.92
N GLU A 58 11.16 9.92 -8.00
CA GLU A 58 10.78 10.99 -8.93
C GLU A 58 9.46 11.65 -8.54
N ALA A 59 8.46 10.83 -8.20
CA ALA A 59 7.13 11.28 -7.83
C ALA A 59 6.56 10.41 -6.72
N LEU A 60 5.83 11.05 -5.81
CA LEU A 60 4.96 10.42 -4.84
C LEU A 60 3.53 10.88 -5.16
N GLU A 61 2.58 9.94 -5.16
CA GLU A 61 1.19 10.19 -5.47
C GLU A 61 0.28 9.50 -4.45
N ALA A 62 -0.96 9.98 -4.37
CA ALA A 62 -2.01 9.32 -3.60
C ALA A 62 -2.79 8.41 -4.55
N GLY A 63 -2.81 7.10 -4.27
CA GLY A 63 -3.53 6.11 -5.07
C GLY A 63 -5.02 6.15 -4.77
N TRP A 64 -5.41 5.68 -3.59
CA TRP A 64 -6.78 5.71 -3.09
C TRP A 64 -6.82 6.08 -1.61
N SER A 65 -8.01 6.43 -1.13
CA SER A 65 -8.28 6.73 0.28
C SER A 65 -9.47 5.95 0.79
N ALA A 66 -9.37 5.51 2.04
CA ALA A 66 -10.48 5.01 2.84
C ALA A 66 -10.63 5.88 4.10
N GLU A 67 -11.56 5.51 4.98
CA GLU A 67 -11.89 6.25 6.19
C GLU A 67 -10.67 6.44 7.12
N HIS A 68 -9.88 5.38 7.34
CA HIS A 68 -8.71 5.40 8.21
C HIS A 68 -7.41 5.04 7.50
N GLN A 69 -7.42 4.96 6.16
CA GLN A 69 -6.28 4.49 5.37
C GLN A 69 -6.04 5.33 4.11
N LEU A 70 -4.79 5.40 3.69
CA LEU A 70 -4.34 6.01 2.44
C LEU A 70 -3.40 5.07 1.72
N GLN A 71 -3.62 4.83 0.44
CA GLN A 71 -2.59 4.26 -0.43
C GLN A 71 -1.73 5.38 -1.00
N LEU A 72 -0.42 5.22 -0.89
CA LEU A 72 0.58 6.05 -1.55
C LEU A 72 1.26 5.22 -2.63
N THR A 73 1.52 5.80 -3.78
CA THR A 73 2.25 5.19 -4.90
C THR A 73 3.44 6.06 -5.27
N TRP A 74 4.51 5.49 -5.83
CA TRP A 74 5.66 6.27 -6.25
C TRP A 74 6.35 5.75 -7.51
N SER A 75 6.99 6.66 -8.24
CA SER A 75 7.90 6.32 -9.33
C SER A 75 9.34 6.58 -8.92
N VAL A 76 10.26 5.87 -9.56
CA VAL A 76 11.70 5.99 -9.32
C VAL A 76 12.40 6.20 -10.64
N ALA A 77 13.54 6.88 -10.62
CA ALA A 77 14.31 7.12 -11.84
C ALA A 77 14.80 5.80 -12.44
N ASP A 78 14.85 5.70 -13.76
CA ASP A 78 15.32 4.51 -14.50
C ASP A 78 16.73 4.06 -14.10
N SER A 79 17.56 5.00 -13.61
CA SER A 79 18.90 4.74 -13.12
C SER A 79 18.94 4.12 -11.72
N SER A 80 17.82 4.07 -11.00
CA SER A 80 17.74 3.56 -9.63
C SER A 80 17.76 2.05 -9.65
N ALA A 81 18.84 1.46 -9.15
CA ALA A 81 18.92 0.02 -8.96
C ALA A 81 18.31 -0.36 -7.60
N GLY A 82 17.52 -1.43 -7.57
CA GLY A 82 16.90 -1.93 -6.35
C GLY A 82 17.90 -2.31 -5.26
N GLU A 83 19.10 -2.76 -5.65
CA GLU A 83 20.23 -3.08 -4.77
C GLU A 83 20.80 -1.87 -4.01
N ASP A 84 20.54 -0.64 -4.49
CA ASP A 84 20.95 0.57 -3.77
C ASP A 84 19.99 0.89 -2.60
N LEU A 85 18.75 0.37 -2.60
CA LEU A 85 17.77 0.66 -1.56
C LEU A 85 18.12 -0.10 -0.27
N ALA A 86 18.27 0.62 0.84
CA ALA A 86 18.33 0.03 2.17
C ALA A 86 16.92 -0.16 2.75
N HIS A 87 16.13 0.92 2.81
CA HIS A 87 14.73 0.91 3.23
C HIS A 87 14.05 2.23 2.83
N LEU A 88 12.73 2.26 2.92
CA LEU A 88 11.88 3.44 2.72
C LEU A 88 11.27 3.86 4.05
N ALA A 89 10.95 5.15 4.18
CA ALA A 89 10.08 5.63 5.25
C ALA A 89 9.09 6.68 4.72
N VAL A 90 7.89 6.69 5.29
CA VAL A 90 6.88 7.72 5.04
C VAL A 90 6.78 8.63 6.26
N VAL A 91 6.98 9.93 6.04
CA VAL A 91 6.67 10.97 7.03
C VAL A 91 5.29 11.53 6.70
N ILE A 92 4.35 11.43 7.64
CA ILE A 92 2.98 11.91 7.46
C ILE A 92 2.49 12.70 8.68
N GLY A 93 1.81 13.80 8.44
CA GLY A 93 1.25 14.68 9.48
C GLY A 93 0.21 15.64 8.92
N THR A 94 -0.45 16.42 9.77
CA THR A 94 -1.43 17.43 9.33
C THR A 94 -0.82 18.83 9.18
N ASP A 95 0.38 19.04 9.73
CA ASP A 95 1.14 20.27 9.60
C ASP A 95 2.22 20.12 8.51
N PRO A 96 2.12 20.85 7.37
CA PRO A 96 3.07 20.74 6.28
C PRO A 96 4.51 21.10 6.66
N GLU A 97 4.69 22.09 7.55
CA GLU A 97 6.02 22.53 7.98
C GLU A 97 6.72 21.44 8.78
N SER A 98 6.01 20.82 9.75
CA SER A 98 6.55 19.69 10.52
C SER A 98 6.94 18.50 9.65
N VAL A 99 6.20 18.20 8.57
CA VAL A 99 6.54 17.10 7.65
C VAL A 99 7.84 17.39 6.89
N GLU A 100 8.00 18.61 6.38
CA GLU A 100 9.23 19.02 5.70
C GLU A 100 10.44 19.07 6.65
N GLU A 101 10.25 19.59 7.86
CA GLU A 101 11.30 19.65 8.89
C GLU A 101 11.76 18.24 9.30
N CYS A 102 10.82 17.33 9.55
CA CYS A 102 11.12 15.94 9.86
C CYS A 102 11.84 15.23 8.71
N GLY A 103 11.36 15.41 7.47
CA GLY A 103 12.03 14.83 6.29
C GLY A 103 13.47 15.32 6.12
N CYS A 104 13.73 16.59 6.42
CA CYS A 104 15.09 17.14 6.47
C CYS A 104 15.93 16.52 7.59
N ALA A 105 15.40 16.49 8.81
CA ALA A 105 16.11 15.96 9.97
C ALA A 105 16.52 14.49 9.76
N LEU A 106 15.63 13.65 9.25
CA LEU A 106 15.92 12.25 8.95
C LEU A 106 17.00 12.11 7.86
N ALA A 107 16.97 12.94 6.82
CA ALA A 107 17.98 12.94 5.76
C ALA A 107 19.39 13.34 6.25
N GLU A 108 19.47 14.09 7.34
CA GLU A 108 20.72 14.47 8.00
C GLU A 108 21.17 13.49 9.10
N GLY A 109 20.42 12.39 9.31
CA GLY A 109 20.67 11.39 10.34
C GLY A 109 20.19 11.79 11.75
N GLY A 110 19.33 12.80 11.83
CA GLY A 110 18.64 13.21 13.05
C GLY A 110 17.32 12.45 13.29
N ASP A 111 16.47 13.01 14.15
CA ASP A 111 15.13 12.49 14.46
C ASP A 111 14.05 13.58 14.31
N CYS A 112 12.79 13.20 14.47
CA CYS A 112 11.64 14.12 14.37
C CYS A 112 11.08 14.50 15.74
N ALA A 113 11.91 14.51 16.79
CA ALA A 113 11.46 14.74 18.16
C ALA A 113 10.78 16.12 18.30
N GLY A 114 9.58 16.12 18.91
CA GLY A 114 8.81 17.35 19.14
C GLY A 114 7.93 17.80 17.95
N LEU A 115 8.07 17.17 16.79
CA LEU A 115 7.24 17.43 15.62
C LEU A 115 5.95 16.60 15.66
N ARG A 116 4.84 17.16 15.19
CA ARG A 116 3.53 16.48 15.14
C ARG A 116 3.38 15.67 13.85
N VAL A 117 4.25 14.68 13.71
CA VAL A 117 4.31 13.78 12.56
C VAL A 117 4.39 12.34 13.03
N ARG A 118 4.05 11.42 12.13
CA ARG A 118 4.32 9.99 12.28
C ARG A 118 5.32 9.60 11.21
N VAL A 119 6.37 8.90 11.63
CA VAL A 119 7.32 8.25 10.73
C VAL A 119 6.92 6.78 10.67
N ILE A 120 6.72 6.27 9.46
CA ILE A 120 6.29 4.91 9.18
C ILE A 120 7.40 4.26 8.38
N ASP A 121 8.01 3.22 8.94
CA ASP A 121 9.15 2.48 8.40
C ASP A 121 8.77 1.02 8.14
N GLU A 122 9.75 0.18 7.82
CA GLU A 122 9.58 -1.25 7.56
C GLU A 122 9.10 -2.06 8.77
N ASP A 123 9.40 -1.59 9.99
CA ASP A 123 8.96 -2.26 11.22
C ASP A 123 7.44 -2.11 11.40
N GLU A 124 6.91 -0.93 11.06
CA GLU A 124 5.48 -0.68 11.09
C GLU A 124 4.74 -1.18 9.83
N ASN A 125 5.38 -1.02 8.66
CA ASN A 125 4.87 -1.46 7.37
C ASN A 125 5.94 -2.15 6.51
N PRO A 126 5.97 -3.50 6.50
CA PRO A 126 6.99 -4.29 5.80
C PRO A 126 7.10 -4.05 4.28
N GLU A 127 6.10 -3.42 3.64
CA GLU A 127 6.20 -2.97 2.23
C GLU A 127 7.41 -2.06 2.03
N LEU A 128 7.71 -1.22 3.01
CA LEU A 128 8.75 -0.20 2.93
C LEU A 128 10.17 -0.76 3.03
N GLY A 129 10.33 -2.02 3.46
CA GLY A 129 11.62 -2.70 3.55
C GLY A 129 12.02 -3.48 2.29
N ASN A 130 11.23 -3.43 1.22
CA ASN A 130 11.44 -4.25 0.02
C ASN A 130 11.42 -3.39 -1.25
N ASP A 131 12.30 -3.68 -2.20
CA ASP A 131 12.29 -3.07 -3.54
C ASP A 131 11.36 -3.80 -4.52
N THR A 132 11.11 -5.09 -4.22
CA THR A 132 10.39 -6.06 -5.03
C THR A 132 9.54 -6.96 -4.13
N ARG A 133 8.37 -7.34 -4.65
CA ARG A 133 7.49 -8.35 -4.08
C ARG A 133 7.86 -9.68 -4.69
N SER A 134 8.11 -10.67 -3.85
CA SER A 134 8.21 -12.05 -4.30
C SER A 134 6.79 -12.59 -4.44
N ASN A 135 6.40 -13.06 -5.62
CA ASN A 135 5.32 -14.02 -5.74
C ASN A 135 5.91 -15.44 -5.79
N GLN A 136 5.16 -16.46 -5.39
CA GLN A 136 5.65 -17.86 -5.47
C GLN A 136 5.78 -18.40 -6.89
N THR A 137 5.46 -17.59 -7.90
CA THR A 137 5.43 -17.95 -9.31
C THR A 137 6.63 -17.38 -10.08
N ASP A 138 7.75 -17.11 -9.40
CA ASP A 138 9.02 -16.61 -9.94
C ASP A 138 8.98 -15.22 -10.61
N GLY A 139 7.89 -14.47 -10.45
CA GLY A 139 7.79 -13.07 -10.87
C GLY A 139 8.16 -12.13 -9.72
N THR A 140 9.16 -11.27 -9.92
CA THR A 140 9.41 -10.12 -9.05
C THR A 140 8.67 -8.90 -9.61
N GLU A 141 7.80 -8.32 -8.80
CA GLU A 141 7.11 -7.07 -9.11
C GLU A 141 7.71 -5.96 -8.25
N PRO A 142 8.01 -4.76 -8.79
CA PRO A 142 8.58 -3.70 -7.97
C PRO A 142 7.57 -3.22 -6.92
N VAL A 143 8.02 -3.04 -5.67
CA VAL A 143 7.20 -2.39 -4.64
C VAL A 143 7.19 -0.89 -4.94
N ARG A 144 6.04 -0.40 -5.40
CA ARG A 144 5.85 1.02 -5.78
C ARG A 144 4.59 1.60 -5.17
N GLU A 145 4.04 0.92 -4.16
CA GLU A 145 2.94 1.44 -3.38
C GLU A 145 3.00 0.94 -1.94
N THR A 146 2.29 1.67 -1.08
CA THR A 146 2.12 1.31 0.32
C THR A 146 0.77 1.77 0.85
N THR A 147 0.19 1.04 1.79
CA THR A 147 -1.03 1.48 2.50
C THR A 147 -0.67 1.96 3.90
N ILE A 148 -0.98 3.22 4.21
CA ILE A 148 -0.86 3.81 5.54
C ILE A 148 -2.19 3.69 6.27
N ALA A 149 -2.17 3.16 7.50
CA ALA A 149 -3.38 2.92 8.30
C ALA A 149 -3.36 3.68 9.64
N GLY A 150 -4.50 3.75 10.32
CA GLY A 150 -4.61 4.42 11.64
C GLY A 150 -4.67 5.95 11.52
N LEU A 151 -5.22 6.44 10.41
CA LEU A 151 -5.44 7.86 10.16
C LEU A 151 -6.84 8.29 10.63
N MET A 152 -7.04 9.58 10.85
CA MET A 152 -8.36 10.13 11.17
C MET A 152 -9.20 10.28 9.89
N PRO A 153 -10.53 10.07 9.95
CA PRO A 153 -11.43 10.32 8.82
C PRO A 153 -11.45 11.78 8.39
N ASP A 154 -11.82 12.03 7.14
CA ASP A 154 -11.99 13.34 6.51
C ASP A 154 -10.87 14.35 6.87
N THR A 155 -9.63 13.89 6.88
CA THR A 155 -8.48 14.67 7.33
C THR A 155 -7.52 14.88 6.18
N LEU A 156 -7.15 16.14 5.92
CA LEU A 156 -6.09 16.48 4.99
C LEU A 156 -4.73 16.25 5.66
N TYR A 157 -3.94 15.36 5.08
CA TYR A 157 -2.58 15.09 5.49
C TYR A 157 -1.59 15.77 4.55
N ARG A 158 -0.35 15.90 5.02
CA ARG A 158 0.86 16.09 4.23
C ARG A 158 1.69 14.81 4.36
N ALA A 159 2.17 14.26 3.25
CA ALA A 159 3.01 13.07 3.25
C ALA A 159 4.26 13.28 2.37
N GLN A 160 5.38 12.70 2.79
CA GLN A 160 6.63 12.65 2.05
C GLN A 160 7.23 11.25 2.17
N LEU A 161 7.81 10.75 1.08
CA LEU A 161 8.52 9.47 1.03
C LEU A 161 10.02 9.74 1.04
N LEU A 162 10.74 8.98 1.86
CA LEU A 162 12.18 8.98 1.94
C LEU A 162 12.70 7.61 1.52
N ALA A 163 13.73 7.57 0.68
CA ALA A 163 14.48 6.38 0.36
C ALA A 163 15.89 6.50 0.90
N PHE A 164 16.24 5.61 1.83
CA PHE A 164 17.57 5.49 2.39
C PHE A 164 18.34 4.49 1.57
N ASP A 165 19.49 4.89 1.04
CA ASP A 165 20.35 4.00 0.29
C ASP A 165 21.39 3.32 1.18
N ILE A 166 21.95 2.21 0.69
CA ILE A 166 22.99 1.43 1.39
C ILE A 166 24.30 2.19 1.59
N ALA A 167 24.51 3.30 0.88
CA ALA A 167 25.68 4.17 0.97
C ALA A 167 25.49 5.33 1.98
N GLY A 168 24.31 5.44 2.60
CA GLY A 168 23.93 6.48 3.55
C GLY A 168 23.34 7.76 2.93
N GLY A 169 23.11 7.77 1.61
CA GLY A 169 22.38 8.82 0.92
C GLY A 169 20.87 8.70 1.12
N VAL A 170 20.16 9.82 1.02
CA VAL A 170 18.70 9.87 1.19
C VAL A 170 18.08 10.62 0.02
N SER A 171 17.21 9.95 -0.72
CA SER A 171 16.32 10.59 -1.69
C SER A 171 15.00 10.95 -1.01
N ARG A 172 14.50 12.15 -1.27
CA ARG A 172 13.23 12.64 -0.72
C ARG A 172 12.29 12.98 -1.85
N SER A 173 11.06 12.50 -1.78
CA SER A 173 10.01 12.92 -2.72
C SER A 173 9.61 14.37 -2.48
N ALA A 174 8.99 15.00 -3.48
CA ALA A 174 8.10 16.13 -3.19
C ALA A 174 6.97 15.66 -2.26
N SER A 175 6.53 16.52 -1.35
CA SER A 175 5.42 16.19 -0.47
C SER A 175 4.07 16.44 -1.13
N ILE A 176 3.11 15.56 -0.84
CA ILE A 176 1.74 15.58 -1.37
C ILE A 176 0.74 15.86 -0.25
N SER A 177 -0.50 16.19 -0.63
CA SER A 177 -1.58 16.51 0.32
C SER A 177 -2.82 15.61 0.17
N PRO A 178 -2.73 14.30 0.48
CA PRO A 178 -3.86 13.39 0.41
C PRO A 178 -4.89 13.65 1.52
N ARG A 179 -6.14 13.26 1.28
CA ARG A 179 -7.24 13.33 2.27
C ARG A 179 -7.84 11.94 2.45
N THR A 180 -8.07 11.53 3.70
CA THR A 180 -8.85 10.32 4.03
C THR A 180 -10.33 10.52 3.73
N SER A 181 -11.03 9.43 3.42
CA SER A 181 -12.45 9.48 3.08
C SER A 181 -13.30 9.85 4.30
N ARG A 182 -14.56 10.21 4.05
CA ARG A 182 -15.51 10.57 5.12
C ARG A 182 -15.84 9.34 5.96
N GLU A 183 -16.28 9.59 7.20
CA GLU A 183 -16.81 8.54 8.06
C GLU A 183 -18.07 7.93 7.43
N THR A 184 -18.09 6.60 7.33
CA THR A 184 -19.22 5.85 6.80
C THR A 184 -20.31 5.71 7.85
N ALA A 185 -21.58 5.79 7.41
CA ALA A 185 -22.72 5.80 8.33
C ALA A 185 -23.39 4.43 8.44
N PHE A 186 -23.19 3.55 7.46
CA PHE A 186 -23.84 2.26 7.36
C PHE A 186 -22.82 1.13 7.34
N ASP A 187 -23.21 0.00 7.93
CA ASP A 187 -22.50 -1.26 7.89
C ASP A 187 -23.38 -2.38 7.33
N ALA A 188 -22.76 -3.25 6.53
CA ALA A 188 -23.37 -4.47 6.03
C ALA A 188 -22.40 -5.63 6.26
N PRO A 189 -22.50 -6.35 7.39
CA PRO A 189 -21.64 -7.50 7.68
C PRO A 189 -22.07 -8.74 6.88
N PHE A 190 -21.09 -9.45 6.35
CA PHE A 190 -21.28 -10.76 5.68
C PHE A 190 -20.62 -11.90 6.45
N PHE A 191 -19.73 -11.56 7.39
CA PHE A 191 -19.10 -12.45 8.34
C PHE A 191 -18.74 -11.65 9.61
N GLU A 192 -19.13 -12.15 10.79
CA GLU A 192 -18.76 -11.54 12.08
C GLU A 192 -18.65 -12.62 13.17
N GLY A 193 -17.47 -12.71 13.79
CA GLY A 193 -17.13 -13.74 14.77
C GLY A 193 -17.26 -15.15 14.20
N VAL A 194 -18.12 -15.97 14.82
CA VAL A 194 -18.50 -17.31 14.32
C VAL A 194 -19.81 -17.31 13.52
N SER A 195 -20.50 -16.17 13.47
CA SER A 195 -21.77 -16.06 12.76
C SER A 195 -21.55 -15.96 11.26
N ARG A 196 -21.98 -16.99 10.55
CA ARG A 196 -21.96 -17.08 9.09
C ARG A 196 -23.37 -16.73 8.57
N THR A 197 -23.59 -15.49 8.15
CA THR A 197 -24.79 -15.16 7.36
C THR A 197 -24.57 -15.69 5.94
N GLY A 198 -25.03 -16.92 5.67
CA GLY A 198 -24.97 -17.53 4.33
C GLY A 198 -23.56 -17.92 3.84
N ALA A 199 -22.50 -17.41 4.46
CA ALA A 199 -21.11 -17.63 4.06
C ALA A 199 -20.58 -19.01 4.47
N SER A 200 -19.90 -19.67 3.56
CA SER A 200 -19.03 -20.82 3.83
C SER A 200 -17.57 -20.37 3.70
N ALA A 201 -16.83 -20.40 4.81
CA ALA A 201 -15.40 -20.13 4.81
C ALA A 201 -14.63 -21.40 4.42
N PHE A 202 -13.70 -21.26 3.49
CA PHE A 202 -12.71 -22.27 3.12
C PHE A 202 -11.33 -21.80 3.62
N PRO A 203 -10.59 -22.66 4.35
CA PRO A 203 -10.63 -24.15 4.31
C PRO A 203 -11.48 -24.79 5.42
N SER A 204 -12.02 -25.98 5.14
CA SER A 204 -13.04 -26.72 5.92
C SER A 204 -12.68 -27.20 7.35
N CYS A 205 -11.55 -26.77 7.93
CA CYS A 205 -11.14 -27.13 9.29
C CYS A 205 -10.82 -25.94 10.21
N PRO A 206 -11.77 -25.01 10.39
CA PRO A 206 -11.62 -23.97 11.38
C PRO A 206 -11.66 -24.56 12.80
N MET A 207 -10.80 -24.04 13.67
CA MET A 207 -11.00 -24.11 15.11
C MET A 207 -11.87 -22.91 15.47
N GLU A 208 -13.16 -23.13 15.68
CA GLU A 208 -14.06 -22.04 16.05
C GLU A 208 -13.79 -21.63 17.50
N SER A 209 -13.44 -20.35 17.70
CA SER A 209 -13.47 -19.70 19.01
C SER A 209 -14.60 -18.68 18.98
N GLY A 210 -15.35 -18.49 20.07
CA GLY A 210 -16.64 -17.78 20.04
C GLY A 210 -16.64 -16.35 19.45
N GLU A 211 -15.47 -15.75 19.25
CA GLU A 211 -15.29 -14.39 18.72
C GLU A 211 -14.52 -14.35 17.38
N SER A 212 -14.04 -15.49 16.85
CA SER A 212 -13.31 -15.53 15.57
C SER A 212 -13.29 -16.89 14.89
N LEU A 213 -13.01 -16.86 13.59
CA LEU A 213 -12.63 -18.05 12.83
C LEU A 213 -11.11 -18.18 12.84
N ASP A 214 -10.61 -19.17 13.57
CA ASP A 214 -9.18 -19.46 13.66
C ASP A 214 -8.83 -20.67 12.80
N PHE A 215 -7.72 -20.60 12.09
CA PHE A 215 -7.19 -21.72 11.30
C PHE A 215 -5.68 -21.62 11.18
N ILE A 216 -5.09 -22.72 10.74
CA ILE A 216 -3.65 -22.86 10.57
C ILE A 216 -3.37 -23.05 9.08
N VAL A 217 -2.50 -22.23 8.51
CA VAL A 217 -2.02 -22.42 7.13
C VAL A 217 -1.32 -23.77 7.04
N GLN A 218 -1.70 -24.60 6.08
CA GLN A 218 -1.07 -25.90 5.85
C GLN A 218 -0.56 -26.00 4.42
N CYS A 219 0.73 -25.78 4.23
CA CYS A 219 1.28 -25.74 2.89
C CYS A 219 1.11 -27.07 2.14
N PRO A 220 0.59 -27.04 0.90
CA PRO A 220 0.35 -28.26 0.16
C PRO A 220 1.69 -28.94 -0.17
N PRO A 221 1.76 -30.28 -0.17
CA PRO A 221 2.98 -30.99 -0.52
C PRO A 221 3.46 -30.64 -1.94
N PRO A 222 4.72 -30.89 -2.32
CA PRO A 222 5.21 -30.66 -3.68
C PRO A 222 4.36 -31.38 -4.73
N ILE A 223 4.20 -30.81 -5.94
CA ILE A 223 3.31 -31.33 -7.00
C ILE A 223 3.52 -32.83 -7.26
N GLY A 224 4.77 -33.30 -7.31
CA GLY A 224 5.09 -34.72 -7.52
C GLY A 224 4.64 -35.68 -6.41
N MET A 225 4.18 -35.16 -5.27
CA MET A 225 3.63 -35.92 -4.14
C MET A 225 2.12 -35.75 -3.99
N ARG A 226 1.47 -34.91 -4.82
CA ARG A 226 0.04 -34.55 -4.68
C ARG A 226 -0.93 -35.68 -5.09
N GLY A 227 -0.44 -36.79 -5.66
CA GLY A 227 -1.29 -37.86 -6.20
C GLY A 227 -2.15 -37.41 -7.39
N GLU A 228 -2.82 -38.34 -8.06
CA GLU A 228 -3.79 -38.01 -9.11
C GLU A 228 -5.08 -37.51 -8.45
N CYS A 229 -5.29 -36.20 -8.47
CA CYS A 229 -6.54 -35.59 -8.03
C CYS A 229 -7.62 -35.81 -9.09
N GLY A 230 -8.73 -36.43 -8.70
CA GLY A 230 -9.78 -36.87 -9.62
C GLY A 230 -10.35 -35.73 -10.48
N GLY A 231 -10.00 -35.75 -11.78
CA GLY A 231 -10.81 -35.31 -12.92
C GLY A 231 -11.33 -33.87 -13.01
N SER A 232 -11.15 -33.02 -12.01
CA SER A 232 -11.59 -31.61 -12.04
C SER A 232 -10.48 -30.70 -12.60
N PRO A 233 -10.79 -29.71 -13.44
CA PRO A 233 -9.81 -28.72 -13.92
C PRO A 233 -9.29 -27.77 -12.83
N ASP A 234 -9.85 -27.84 -11.62
CA ASP A 234 -9.36 -27.12 -10.44
C ASP A 234 -8.32 -27.99 -9.70
N PRO A 235 -7.05 -27.60 -9.61
CA PRO A 235 -5.97 -28.46 -9.14
C PRO A 235 -6.14 -28.74 -7.64
N CYS A 236 -6.64 -29.94 -7.31
CA CYS A 236 -6.66 -30.51 -5.96
C CYS A 236 -7.21 -29.55 -4.88
N ASN A 237 -8.52 -29.61 -4.59
CA ASN A 237 -9.12 -28.85 -3.49
C ASN A 237 -8.24 -28.93 -2.23
N ALA A 238 -7.69 -27.78 -1.83
CA ALA A 238 -6.92 -27.60 -0.60
C ALA A 238 -7.63 -28.22 0.62
N ASP A 239 -8.96 -28.34 0.56
CA ASP A 239 -9.87 -28.94 1.53
C ASP A 239 -9.54 -30.40 1.90
N THR A 240 -8.90 -31.18 1.02
CA THR A 240 -8.50 -32.57 1.36
C THR A 240 -7.19 -32.63 2.17
N TRP A 241 -6.38 -31.57 2.13
CA TRP A 241 -5.10 -31.51 2.84
C TRP A 241 -5.09 -30.55 4.02
N ALA A 242 -5.91 -29.49 4.01
CA ALA A 242 -5.90 -28.42 5.02
C ALA A 242 -6.32 -28.86 6.44
N CYS A 243 -6.57 -30.15 6.64
CA CYS A 243 -7.21 -30.73 7.81
C CYS A 243 -6.47 -31.93 8.43
N ASP A 244 -5.38 -32.39 7.82
CA ASP A 244 -4.64 -33.54 8.33
C ASP A 244 -3.35 -33.07 9.03
N ASP A 245 -3.38 -33.08 10.34
CA ASP A 245 -2.28 -32.61 11.19
C ASP A 245 -1.18 -33.69 11.37
N SER A 246 -1.04 -34.62 10.40
CA SER A 246 0.00 -35.62 10.49
C SER A 246 1.40 -35.00 10.37
N ASP A 247 2.22 -35.18 11.41
CA ASP A 247 3.63 -34.82 11.41
C ASP A 247 4.47 -35.57 10.36
N ALA A 248 3.87 -36.52 9.63
CA ALA A 248 4.49 -37.26 8.55
C ALA A 248 4.66 -36.45 7.25
N ARG A 249 4.06 -35.25 7.14
CA ARG A 249 4.13 -34.46 5.91
C ARG A 249 5.42 -33.65 5.77
N PRO A 250 5.98 -33.53 4.55
CA PRO A 250 7.06 -32.59 4.27
C PRO A 250 6.59 -31.17 4.52
N ARG A 251 7.34 -30.41 5.33
CA ARG A 251 7.07 -29.00 5.61
C ARG A 251 7.76 -28.13 4.58
N LEU A 252 6.99 -27.29 3.89
CA LEU A 252 7.54 -26.22 3.06
C LEU A 252 7.79 -24.98 3.93
N PRO A 253 8.82 -24.16 3.66
CA PRO A 253 9.07 -22.97 4.46
C PRO A 253 7.93 -21.94 4.35
N GLN A 254 7.34 -21.82 3.15
CA GLN A 254 6.20 -20.94 2.87
C GLN A 254 5.40 -21.44 1.65
N CYS A 255 4.13 -21.07 1.58
CA CYS A 255 3.23 -21.36 0.46
C CYS A 255 2.30 -20.17 0.16
N TRP A 256 1.82 -20.12 -1.07
CA TRP A 256 0.67 -19.31 -1.42
C TRP A 256 -0.56 -19.90 -0.76
N TRP A 257 -1.36 -19.05 -0.12
CA TRP A 257 -2.61 -19.45 0.50
C TRP A 257 -3.68 -18.38 0.30
N THR A 258 -4.90 -18.83 0.01
CA THR A 258 -6.06 -17.95 -0.20
C THR A 258 -7.21 -18.42 0.67
N PHE A 259 -7.73 -17.52 1.50
CA PHE A 259 -8.96 -17.67 2.27
C PHE A 259 -10.13 -17.31 1.38
N ARG A 260 -11.17 -18.15 1.38
CA ARG A 260 -12.35 -17.93 0.55
C ARG A 260 -13.60 -17.91 1.42
N TRP A 261 -14.48 -16.96 1.19
CA TRP A 261 -15.82 -16.94 1.77
C TRP A 261 -16.81 -16.99 0.62
N SER A 262 -17.50 -18.12 0.46
CA SER A 262 -18.45 -18.35 -0.63
C SER A 262 -19.89 -18.32 -0.13
N PHE A 263 -20.80 -17.80 -0.93
CA PHE A 263 -22.21 -17.63 -0.61
C PHE A 263 -23.03 -18.40 -1.65
N ASP A 264 -23.83 -19.37 -1.20
CA ASP A 264 -24.73 -20.16 -2.05
C ASP A 264 -26.12 -20.31 -1.37
N PRO A 265 -27.18 -19.65 -1.90
CA PRO A 265 -27.14 -18.78 -3.08
C PRO A 265 -26.33 -17.50 -2.85
N ALA A 266 -25.94 -16.82 -3.94
CA ALA A 266 -25.29 -15.51 -3.84
C ALA A 266 -26.17 -14.50 -3.08
N GLU A 267 -25.55 -13.69 -2.22
CA GLU A 267 -26.26 -12.74 -1.36
C GLU A 267 -26.46 -11.40 -2.08
N PRO A 268 -27.59 -10.71 -1.92
CA PRO A 268 -27.76 -9.39 -2.49
C PRO A 268 -26.74 -8.40 -1.90
N LEU A 269 -26.14 -7.57 -2.76
CA LEU A 269 -25.29 -6.47 -2.30
C LEU A 269 -26.10 -5.37 -1.60
N PRO A 270 -25.51 -4.63 -0.65
CA PRO A 270 -26.18 -3.50 -0.03
C PRO A 270 -26.54 -2.44 -1.08
N ALA A 271 -27.70 -1.80 -0.88
CA ALA A 271 -28.15 -0.71 -1.73
C ALA A 271 -27.35 0.57 -1.43
N ILE A 272 -26.26 0.77 -2.15
CA ILE A 272 -25.37 1.93 -2.03
C ILE A 272 -25.78 2.99 -3.08
N THR A 273 -26.00 4.24 -2.64
CA THR A 273 -26.23 5.36 -3.58
C THR A 273 -24.92 5.78 -4.25
N GLU A 274 -25.00 6.49 -5.38
CA GLU A 274 -23.79 6.96 -6.09
C GLU A 274 -22.87 7.81 -5.22
N GLY A 275 -23.44 8.68 -4.38
CA GLY A 275 -22.67 9.53 -3.47
C GLY A 275 -22.03 8.75 -2.32
N GLN A 276 -22.65 7.66 -1.85
CA GLN A 276 -22.07 6.77 -0.84
C GLN A 276 -20.96 5.90 -1.43
N PHE A 277 -21.11 5.48 -2.69
CA PHE A 277 -20.16 4.60 -3.35
C PHE A 277 -18.74 5.21 -3.41
N GLN A 278 -18.62 6.54 -3.46
CA GLN A 278 -17.34 7.23 -3.48
C GLN A 278 -16.51 7.05 -2.20
N ASP A 279 -17.18 6.89 -1.05
CA ASP A 279 -16.54 6.67 0.24
C ASP A 279 -16.69 5.20 0.70
N ALA A 280 -17.35 4.36 -0.09
CA ALA A 280 -17.64 2.98 0.29
C ALA A 280 -16.37 2.12 0.21
N TYR A 281 -16.20 1.22 1.17
CA TYR A 281 -15.07 0.29 1.21
C TYR A 281 -15.47 -1.08 1.76
N LEU A 282 -14.70 -2.08 1.36
CA LEU A 282 -14.67 -3.38 2.01
C LEU A 282 -13.73 -3.30 3.21
N GLU A 283 -14.23 -3.66 4.39
CA GLU A 283 -13.45 -3.78 5.61
C GLU A 283 -13.24 -5.24 5.98
N ILE A 284 -11.98 -5.62 6.17
CA ILE A 284 -11.58 -6.97 6.57
C ILE A 284 -10.76 -6.89 7.84
N GLU A 285 -11.22 -7.56 8.90
CA GLU A 285 -10.48 -7.73 10.15
C GLU A 285 -9.85 -9.12 10.19
N VAL A 286 -8.54 -9.19 9.96
CA VAL A 286 -7.77 -10.44 9.88
C VAL A 286 -6.41 -10.29 10.56
N GLY A 287 -5.98 -11.32 11.28
CA GLY A 287 -4.69 -11.39 11.97
C GLY A 287 -3.87 -12.56 11.46
N PHE A 288 -2.55 -12.32 11.29
CA PHE A 288 -1.60 -13.32 10.77
C PHE A 288 -0.36 -13.33 11.65
N ALA A 289 0.15 -14.50 12.02
CA ALA A 289 1.43 -14.56 12.72
C ALA A 289 2.65 -14.30 11.81
N GLY A 290 2.52 -14.55 10.51
CA GLY A 290 3.57 -14.24 9.52
C GLY A 290 3.33 -12.93 8.78
N THR A 291 4.39 -12.35 8.22
CA THR A 291 4.32 -11.23 7.28
C THR A 291 4.33 -11.74 5.85
N SER A 292 3.52 -11.14 4.99
CA SER A 292 3.59 -11.30 3.54
C SER A 292 3.78 -9.96 2.88
N ASN A 293 4.81 -9.80 2.04
CA ASN A 293 4.97 -8.61 1.21
C ASN A 293 4.17 -8.68 -0.11
N TYR A 294 3.27 -9.67 -0.23
CA TYR A 294 2.38 -9.86 -1.37
C TYR A 294 1.01 -10.32 -0.89
N GLY A 295 -0.04 -9.59 -1.26
CA GLY A 295 -1.43 -9.89 -0.96
C GLY A 295 -2.32 -9.87 -2.20
N GLU A 296 -3.41 -10.61 -2.14
CA GLU A 296 -4.52 -10.50 -3.07
C GLU A 296 -5.84 -10.27 -2.34
N LEU A 297 -6.72 -9.52 -2.99
CA LEU A 297 -8.12 -9.39 -2.64
C LEU A 297 -8.94 -9.52 -3.92
N TYR A 298 -9.92 -10.43 -3.94
CA TYR A 298 -10.89 -10.51 -5.03
C TYR A 298 -12.31 -10.72 -4.53
N LEU A 299 -13.25 -10.02 -5.12
CA LEU A 299 -14.69 -10.18 -4.93
C LEU A 299 -15.28 -10.75 -6.21
N ARG A 300 -16.05 -11.84 -6.10
CA ARG A 300 -16.87 -12.36 -7.18
C ARG A 300 -18.30 -11.85 -7.03
N THR A 301 -18.75 -11.15 -8.05
CA THR A 301 -20.14 -10.72 -8.19
C THR A 301 -20.85 -11.58 -9.24
N GLU A 302 -22.16 -11.70 -9.11
CA GLU A 302 -23.05 -12.42 -10.02
C GLU A 302 -24.22 -11.51 -10.43
N ASP A 303 -24.54 -11.43 -11.71
CA ASP A 303 -25.77 -10.80 -12.19
C ASP A 303 -26.94 -11.78 -12.03
N PRO A 304 -27.92 -11.53 -11.15
CA PRO A 304 -29.04 -12.44 -10.92
C PRO A 304 -29.95 -12.63 -12.14
N ALA A 305 -29.94 -11.71 -13.10
CA ALA A 305 -30.78 -11.80 -14.30
C ALA A 305 -30.19 -12.72 -15.37
N THR A 306 -28.86 -12.79 -15.46
CA THR A 306 -28.13 -13.52 -16.52
C THR A 306 -27.34 -14.73 -15.99
N GLY A 307 -27.00 -14.73 -14.70
CA GLY A 307 -26.06 -15.68 -14.09
C GLY A 307 -24.60 -15.40 -14.45
N GLU A 308 -24.29 -14.27 -15.09
CA GLU A 308 -22.92 -13.88 -15.42
C GLU A 308 -22.14 -13.55 -14.15
N THR A 309 -20.88 -13.97 -14.09
CA THR A 309 -20.01 -13.70 -12.93
C THR A 309 -18.79 -12.88 -13.33
N LEU A 310 -18.39 -11.96 -12.45
CA LEU A 310 -17.25 -11.07 -12.65
C LEU A 310 -16.38 -11.05 -11.40
N TRP A 311 -15.07 -10.93 -11.61
CA TRP A 311 -14.07 -10.77 -10.55
C TRP A 311 -13.61 -9.31 -10.48
N TRP A 312 -13.61 -8.77 -9.28
CA TRP A 312 -13.15 -7.42 -8.98
C TRP A 312 -12.13 -7.48 -7.87
N GLY A 313 -10.93 -6.96 -8.10
CA GLY A 313 -9.89 -7.13 -7.11
C GLY A 313 -8.63 -6.37 -7.37
N ARG A 314 -7.66 -6.70 -6.53
CA ARG A 314 -6.31 -6.15 -6.47
C ARG A 314 -5.38 -7.32 -6.18
N ARG A 315 -4.29 -7.42 -6.92
CA ARG A 315 -3.31 -8.49 -6.77
C ARG A 315 -1.92 -7.89 -6.76
N GLY A 316 -1.18 -8.18 -5.71
CA GLY A 316 0.15 -7.63 -5.49
C GLY A 316 0.15 -6.27 -4.81
N ASP A 317 -1.01 -5.62 -4.60
CA ASP A 317 -1.06 -4.18 -4.28
C ASP A 317 -1.04 -3.83 -2.79
N PHE A 318 -0.93 -4.82 -1.91
CA PHE A 318 -0.76 -4.60 -0.46
C PHE A 318 -0.03 -5.76 0.22
N ALA A 319 0.67 -5.46 1.31
CA ALA A 319 1.27 -6.45 2.20
C ALA A 319 0.31 -6.85 3.31
N ILE A 320 0.35 -8.13 3.61
CA ILE A 320 -0.32 -8.69 4.77
C ILE A 320 0.62 -8.57 5.96
N ARG A 321 0.24 -7.72 6.91
CA ARG A 321 1.04 -7.45 8.10
C ARG A 321 0.92 -8.59 9.10
N GLY A 322 2.08 -8.97 9.65
CA GLY A 322 2.20 -9.99 10.68
C GLY A 322 2.02 -9.45 12.10
N GLY A 323 2.31 -10.30 13.09
CA GLY A 323 2.26 -9.98 14.52
C GLY A 323 1.11 -10.64 15.29
N GLY A 324 0.32 -11.50 14.64
CA GLY A 324 -0.73 -12.33 15.23
C GLY A 324 -2.00 -11.57 15.63
N ALA A 325 -1.89 -10.28 15.97
CA ALA A 325 -3.04 -9.42 16.25
C ALA A 325 -3.85 -9.16 14.97
N ALA A 326 -5.18 -9.13 15.11
CA ALA A 326 -6.07 -8.75 14.04
C ALA A 326 -5.81 -7.30 13.60
N ARG A 327 -5.75 -7.10 12.28
CA ARG A 327 -5.60 -5.81 11.63
C ARG A 327 -6.82 -5.55 10.77
N VAL A 328 -7.15 -4.27 10.64
CA VAL A 328 -8.23 -3.81 9.78
C VAL A 328 -7.63 -3.37 8.46
N TYR A 329 -8.13 -3.93 7.36
CA TYR A 329 -7.83 -3.50 5.99
C TYR A 329 -9.07 -2.82 5.43
N GLN A 330 -8.93 -1.61 4.91
CA GLN A 330 -10.04 -0.84 4.33
C GLN A 330 -9.73 -0.59 2.87
N ILE A 331 -10.43 -1.31 1.98
CA ILE A 331 -10.16 -1.29 0.54
C ILE A 331 -11.36 -0.64 -0.15
N PRO A 332 -11.22 0.58 -0.70
CA PRO A 332 -12.31 1.30 -1.36
C PRO A 332 -12.91 0.47 -2.48
N LEU A 333 -14.23 0.54 -2.67
CA LEU A 333 -14.87 -0.17 -3.78
C LEU A 333 -14.40 0.38 -5.13
N THR A 334 -14.14 1.68 -5.20
CA THR A 334 -13.57 2.37 -6.37
C THR A 334 -12.14 1.94 -6.68
N ALA A 335 -11.44 1.34 -5.72
CA ALA A 335 -10.09 0.82 -5.89
C ALA A 335 -10.09 -0.60 -6.47
N LEU A 336 -11.23 -1.29 -6.57
CA LEU A 336 -11.32 -2.64 -7.12
C LEU A 336 -11.42 -2.58 -8.65
N THR A 337 -10.63 -3.39 -9.34
CA THR A 337 -10.62 -3.42 -10.81
C THR A 337 -10.96 -4.81 -11.35
N HIS A 338 -11.57 -4.83 -12.52
CA HIS A 338 -11.67 -6.02 -13.35
C HIS A 338 -10.29 -6.40 -13.92
N GLU A 339 -10.12 -7.64 -14.41
CA GLU A 339 -8.85 -8.13 -14.99
C GLU A 339 -8.33 -7.25 -16.15
N GLU A 340 -9.22 -6.56 -16.85
CA GLU A 340 -8.90 -5.63 -17.94
C GLU A 340 -8.46 -4.23 -17.45
N GLY A 341 -8.37 -4.02 -16.14
CA GLY A 341 -7.98 -2.75 -15.51
C GLY A 341 -9.11 -1.73 -15.33
N ARG A 342 -10.36 -2.08 -15.68
CA ARG A 342 -11.53 -1.22 -15.48
C ARG A 342 -11.95 -1.21 -14.00
N ALA A 343 -12.05 -0.03 -13.40
CA ALA A 343 -12.51 0.12 -12.02
C ALA A 343 -14.00 -0.19 -11.86
N LEU A 344 -14.37 -0.75 -10.70
CA LEU A 344 -15.74 -1.00 -10.31
C LEU A 344 -16.49 0.32 -10.09
N SER A 345 -17.64 0.45 -10.74
CA SER A 345 -18.49 1.64 -10.66
C SER A 345 -19.76 1.41 -9.84
N ALA A 346 -20.38 2.51 -9.42
CA ALA A 346 -21.66 2.47 -8.70
C ALA A 346 -22.80 1.87 -9.55
N ASP A 347 -22.75 2.04 -10.87
CA ASP A 347 -23.75 1.46 -11.77
C ASP A 347 -23.59 -0.05 -11.89
N GLU A 348 -22.34 -0.54 -11.95
CA GLU A 348 -22.05 -1.98 -11.96
C GLU A 348 -22.40 -2.61 -10.61
N TRP A 349 -22.15 -1.92 -9.50
CA TRP A 349 -22.56 -2.41 -8.17
C TRP A 349 -24.06 -2.67 -8.06
N ARG A 350 -24.89 -1.86 -8.74
CA ARG A 350 -26.35 -1.96 -8.62
C ARG A 350 -26.88 -3.21 -9.30
N GLY A 351 -27.57 -4.02 -8.51
CA GLY A 351 -28.27 -5.19 -9.02
C GLY A 351 -27.41 -6.45 -9.12
N LEU A 352 -26.13 -6.39 -8.74
CA LEU A 352 -25.30 -7.56 -8.57
C LEU A 352 -25.57 -8.23 -7.22
N ALA A 353 -25.36 -9.55 -7.19
CA ALA A 353 -25.23 -10.36 -6.00
C ALA A 353 -23.75 -10.67 -5.75
N PHE A 354 -23.43 -10.98 -4.52
CA PHE A 354 -22.10 -11.29 -4.04
C PHE A 354 -22.00 -12.77 -3.73
N SER A 355 -21.05 -13.45 -4.39
CA SER A 355 -20.94 -14.92 -4.33
C SER A 355 -19.63 -15.41 -3.73
N GLU A 356 -18.55 -14.63 -3.75
CA GLU A 356 -17.28 -15.05 -3.18
C GLU A 356 -16.36 -13.88 -2.81
N LEU A 357 -15.72 -13.92 -1.64
CA LEU A 357 -14.52 -13.13 -1.33
C LEU A 357 -13.30 -14.05 -1.29
N ARG A 358 -12.20 -13.59 -1.88
CA ARG A 358 -10.86 -14.15 -1.74
C ARG A 358 -9.94 -13.14 -1.08
N PHE A 359 -9.19 -13.59 -0.08
CA PHE A 359 -8.10 -12.85 0.53
C PHE A 359 -6.91 -13.79 0.70
N GLY A 360 -5.76 -13.46 0.14
CA GLY A 360 -4.64 -14.41 0.09
C GLY A 360 -3.29 -13.74 0.02
N GLY A 361 -2.24 -14.55 0.14
CA GLY A 361 -0.86 -14.10 0.16
C GLY A 361 0.12 -15.25 0.37
N ILE A 362 1.37 -14.89 0.66
CA ILE A 362 2.42 -15.85 1.01
C ILE A 362 2.52 -15.99 2.52
N PHE A 363 2.42 -17.23 3.00
CA PHE A 363 2.45 -17.52 4.42
C PHE A 363 3.44 -18.63 4.75
N PRO A 364 4.14 -18.54 5.90
CA PRO A 364 4.88 -19.67 6.44
C PRO A 364 3.94 -20.84 6.74
N ASP A 365 4.43 -22.08 6.55
CA ASP A 365 3.69 -23.27 6.93
C ASP A 365 3.38 -23.26 8.43
N ARG A 366 2.19 -23.72 8.79
CA ARG A 366 1.63 -23.71 10.15
C ARG A 366 1.44 -22.33 10.79
N SER A 367 1.38 -21.27 9.99
CA SER A 367 1.06 -19.93 10.52
C SER A 367 -0.40 -19.89 10.99
N PRO A 368 -0.67 -19.50 12.24
CA PRO A 368 -2.04 -19.23 12.67
C PRO A 368 -2.55 -17.96 12.00
N VAL A 369 -3.84 -17.99 11.72
CA VAL A 369 -4.59 -16.90 11.15
C VAL A 369 -5.95 -16.83 11.83
N THR A 370 -6.39 -15.61 12.06
CA THR A 370 -7.64 -15.29 12.73
C THR A 370 -8.43 -14.34 11.86
N ALA A 371 -9.62 -14.74 11.42
CA ALA A 371 -10.57 -13.85 10.77
C ALA A 371 -11.69 -13.49 11.75
N ARG A 372 -11.99 -12.19 11.87
CA ARG A 372 -13.00 -11.69 12.81
C ARG A 372 -14.21 -11.09 12.14
N ALA A 373 -14.00 -10.32 11.08
CA ALA A 373 -15.09 -9.65 10.41
C ALA A 373 -14.79 -9.35 8.95
N ILE A 374 -15.83 -9.40 8.12
CA ILE A 374 -15.86 -8.89 6.76
C ILE A 374 -17.16 -8.11 6.60
N ARG A 375 -17.06 -6.83 6.25
CA ARG A 375 -18.22 -5.94 6.13
C ARG A 375 -18.02 -4.91 5.01
N PHE A 376 -19.11 -4.51 4.36
CA PHE A 376 -19.12 -3.29 3.56
C PHE A 376 -19.47 -2.09 4.44
N ARG A 377 -18.81 -0.96 4.21
CA ARG A 377 -18.98 0.32 4.89
C ARG A 377 -19.32 1.38 3.85
N TYR A 378 -20.36 2.20 4.07
CA TYR A 378 -20.84 3.19 3.07
C TYR A 378 -21.77 4.28 3.64
#